data_AF-A0A0F0HKK2-F1
#
_entry.id   AF-A0A0F0HKK2-F1
#
_cell.length_a   1.000
_cell.length_b   1.000
_cell.length_c   1.000
_cell.angle_alpha   90.00
_cell.angle_beta   90.00
_cell.angle_gamma   90.00
#
_symmetry.space_group_name_H-M   'P 1'
#
loop_
_entity.id
_entity.type
_entity.pdbx_description
1 polymer ?
#
loop_
_entity_poly.entity_id
_entity_poly.type
_entity_poly.pdbx_seq_one_letter_code
_entity_poly.pdbx_strand_id
1 'polypeptide(L)'
;PGYYQRLDAAGKVTADSCCADTAPEHAMMNKLVVDSVVTWAKQYRVDGFRFDLMGLDPKSTMLDVQSALRGLTPAEDGVEGKDIFLYGEGWNFGTVADNSRFVQATQQNMAGTGIATFNDRIRDAARGGSFMLSSAPQQGFASGLFTDPNGSADNGTPDQQKARLLHQMDQVKVALTGNLAGYSFTGSSGKAVNGAGVDYNGSPTGYAANPGEAVEYLDAHDNTDLFDALAYKLPVTTSPADRARMQALGLSLTALAQGPGFAQAGSDLLRSKSLDSNSYDSGDWFNAISWPSPGAKTCEGNGWGHGLPMAADNRSMWPTAKALLADPRLTVGCDEMLASSAQYQQFLRIRQSSPLFALATSAEVQQRLSFPLSGTAGETPGVITMHLDGTGLRGAEKGLTVVFNATPADQRQTVAALAGTGQRLHDVQANGVDPTVKRSAFDAATGTFTVPARTVAVFVEN
;
A
#
# COMPACT_ATOMS: atom_id res chain seq x y z
N PRO A 1 27.83 -15.96 26.35
CA PRO A 1 26.72 -16.80 25.83
C PRO A 1 25.40 -16.41 26.52
N GLY A 2 24.27 -16.38 25.82
CA GLY A 2 22.98 -15.97 26.39
C GLY A 2 22.83 -14.46 26.68
N TYR A 3 23.74 -13.63 26.14
CA TYR A 3 23.67 -12.16 26.27
C TYR A 3 23.04 -11.51 25.04
N TYR A 4 23.45 -11.87 23.83
CA TYR A 4 22.91 -11.25 22.61
C TYR A 4 21.51 -11.75 22.24
N GLN A 5 21.06 -12.84 22.88
CA GLN A 5 19.77 -13.47 22.65
C GLN A 5 18.80 -13.12 23.77
N ARG A 6 17.54 -12.98 23.42
CA ARG A 6 16.46 -12.85 24.39
C ARG A 6 16.13 -14.22 24.97
N LEU A 7 16.01 -14.26 26.30
CA LEU A 7 15.70 -15.48 27.03
C LEU A 7 14.31 -15.39 27.68
N ASP A 8 13.63 -16.53 27.79
CA ASP A 8 12.46 -16.69 28.63
C ASP A 8 12.83 -16.83 30.12
N ALA A 9 11.82 -16.94 30.99
CA ALA A 9 12.03 -17.07 32.43
C ALA A 9 12.77 -18.36 32.85
N ALA A 10 12.84 -19.38 31.98
CA ALA A 10 13.59 -20.60 32.19
C ALA A 10 15.03 -20.52 31.63
N GLY A 11 15.43 -19.38 31.06
CA GLY A 11 16.74 -19.18 30.46
C GLY A 11 16.87 -19.76 29.05
N LYS A 12 15.77 -20.15 28.40
CA LYS A 12 15.77 -20.65 27.02
C LYS A 12 15.65 -19.47 26.05
N VAL A 13 16.35 -19.55 24.92
CA VAL A 13 16.24 -18.56 23.83
C VAL A 13 14.80 -18.54 23.30
N THR A 14 14.21 -17.34 23.22
CA THR A 14 12.89 -17.14 22.61
C THR A 14 12.98 -17.23 21.09
N ALA A 15 11.86 -17.55 20.44
CA ALA A 15 11.81 -17.72 18.99
C ALA A 15 10.57 -17.09 18.34
N ASP A 16 10.19 -15.92 18.85
CA ASP A 16 9.06 -15.16 18.33
C ASP A 16 9.30 -14.71 16.88
N SER A 17 10.56 -14.40 16.53
CA SER A 17 10.97 -13.93 15.20
C SER A 17 10.99 -14.99 14.10
N CYS A 18 10.69 -16.26 14.42
CA CYS A 18 10.99 -17.52 13.69
C CYS A 18 12.30 -18.21 14.09
N CYS A 19 13.26 -17.48 14.66
CA CYS A 19 14.65 -17.94 14.89
C CYS A 19 15.11 -17.60 16.31
N ALA A 20 16.43 -17.55 16.56
CA ALA A 20 16.95 -17.13 17.86
C ALA A 20 16.79 -15.61 18.04
N ASP A 21 15.79 -15.19 18.82
CA ASP A 21 15.50 -13.77 19.04
C ASP A 21 16.70 -13.04 19.63
N THR A 22 17.04 -11.89 19.06
CA THR A 22 18.09 -11.02 19.63
C THR A 22 17.53 -10.16 20.77
N ALA A 23 18.40 -9.59 21.60
CA ALA A 23 18.02 -8.72 22.71
C ALA A 23 18.64 -7.32 22.62
N PRO A 24 18.21 -6.42 21.71
CA PRO A 24 18.76 -5.06 21.62
C PRO A 24 18.48 -4.20 22.86
N GLU A 25 17.61 -4.64 23.78
CA GLU A 25 17.50 -4.06 25.13
C GLU A 25 18.80 -4.18 25.95
N HIS A 26 19.71 -5.08 25.57
CA HIS A 26 21.03 -5.18 26.17
C HIS A 26 22.04 -4.24 25.48
N ALA A 27 22.78 -3.49 26.29
CA ALA A 27 23.66 -2.40 25.83
C ALA A 27 24.60 -2.77 24.68
N MET A 28 25.27 -3.94 24.74
CA MET A 28 26.21 -4.33 23.70
C MET A 28 25.52 -4.89 22.44
N MET A 29 24.28 -5.38 22.54
CA MET A 29 23.49 -5.72 21.36
C MET A 29 22.97 -4.44 20.69
N ASN A 30 22.46 -3.47 21.45
CA ASN A 30 22.09 -2.14 20.95
C ASN A 30 23.24 -1.48 20.20
N LYS A 31 24.42 -1.44 20.84
CA LYS A 31 25.63 -0.89 20.21
C LYS A 31 25.97 -1.60 18.90
N LEU A 32 25.86 -2.93 18.86
CA LEU A 32 26.12 -3.71 17.64
C LEU A 32 25.15 -3.33 16.52
N VAL A 33 23.85 -3.14 16.82
CA VAL A 33 22.85 -2.68 15.85
C VAL A 33 23.23 -1.30 15.30
N VAL A 34 23.50 -0.33 16.17
CA VAL A 34 23.85 1.05 15.78
C VAL A 34 25.15 1.09 14.95
N ASP A 35 26.22 0.44 15.44
CA ASP A 35 27.51 0.41 14.76
C ASP A 35 27.40 -0.25 13.38
N SER A 36 26.61 -1.32 13.26
CA SER A 36 26.39 -2.00 11.98
C SER A 36 25.71 -1.09 10.97
N VAL A 37 24.61 -0.44 11.35
CA VAL A 37 23.86 0.48 10.48
C VAL A 37 24.73 1.66 10.04
N VAL A 38 25.47 2.28 10.97
CA VAL A 38 26.41 3.37 10.66
C VAL A 38 27.52 2.89 9.71
N THR A 39 28.02 1.66 9.89
CA THR A 39 29.02 1.08 8.99
C THR A 39 28.47 0.94 7.57
N TRP A 40 27.24 0.44 7.41
CA TRP A 40 26.59 0.34 6.10
C TRP A 40 26.41 1.71 5.44
N ALA A 41 25.95 2.70 6.18
CA ALA A 41 25.80 4.06 5.68
C ALA A 41 27.15 4.64 5.22
N LYS A 42 28.19 4.58 6.06
CA LYS A 42 29.50 5.18 5.75
C LYS A 42 30.27 4.45 4.66
N GLN A 43 30.38 3.13 4.75
CA GLN A 43 31.27 2.35 3.90
C GLN A 43 30.62 1.99 2.56
N TYR A 44 29.30 1.81 2.55
CA TYR A 44 28.56 1.36 1.37
C TYR A 44 27.58 2.38 0.83
N ARG A 45 27.47 3.56 1.47
CA ARG A 45 26.63 4.68 1.03
C ARG A 45 25.16 4.28 0.89
N VAL A 46 24.67 3.46 1.83
CA VAL A 46 23.26 3.06 1.89
C VAL A 46 22.40 4.26 2.30
N ASP A 47 21.37 4.55 1.50
CA ASP A 47 20.49 5.73 1.66
C ASP A 47 19.28 5.49 2.57
N GLY A 48 19.07 4.27 3.05
CA GLY A 48 17.95 3.94 3.93
C GLY A 48 17.97 2.52 4.45
N PHE A 49 17.24 2.27 5.54
CA PHE A 49 17.22 0.99 6.23
C PHE A 49 15.79 0.56 6.57
N ARG A 50 15.47 -0.69 6.19
CA ARG A 50 14.25 -1.41 6.60
C ARG A 50 14.57 -2.35 7.75
N PHE A 51 13.92 -2.17 8.89
CA PHE A 51 14.06 -3.05 10.05
C PHE A 51 13.02 -4.18 10.00
N ASP A 52 13.52 -5.41 9.85
CA ASP A 52 12.73 -6.63 9.93
C ASP A 52 12.19 -6.82 11.34
N LEU A 53 10.90 -7.16 11.45
CA LEU A 53 10.20 -7.35 12.73
C LEU A 53 10.53 -6.27 13.78
N MET A 54 10.61 -5.01 13.36
CA MET A 54 11.01 -3.86 14.18
C MET A 54 10.27 -3.79 15.54
N GLY A 55 9.01 -4.22 15.60
CA GLY A 55 8.25 -4.29 16.84
C GLY A 55 8.79 -5.25 17.91
N LEU A 56 9.72 -6.15 17.56
CA LEU A 56 10.46 -7.00 18.51
C LEU A 56 11.65 -6.28 19.18
N ASP A 57 11.97 -5.06 18.74
CA ASP A 57 13.06 -4.24 19.25
C ASP A 57 12.56 -3.08 20.11
N PRO A 58 13.38 -2.56 21.04
CA PRO A 58 13.06 -1.34 21.77
C PRO A 58 12.95 -0.14 20.84
N LYS A 59 11.95 0.72 21.08
CA LYS A 59 11.85 2.05 20.48
C LYS A 59 13.15 2.85 20.65
N SER A 60 13.81 2.74 21.81
CA SER A 60 15.07 3.42 22.07
C SER A 60 16.19 3.02 21.11
N THR A 61 16.28 1.75 20.72
CA THR A 61 17.28 1.28 19.74
C THR A 61 17.09 1.96 18.38
N MET A 62 15.84 2.10 17.93
CA MET A 62 15.54 2.79 16.66
C MET A 62 15.86 4.29 16.74
N LEU A 63 15.62 4.93 17.88
CA LEU A 63 15.99 6.33 18.11
C LEU A 63 17.51 6.53 18.19
N ASP A 64 18.25 5.59 18.80
CA ASP A 64 19.72 5.61 18.84
C ASP A 64 20.30 5.48 17.42
N VAL A 65 19.76 4.57 16.60
CA VAL A 65 20.11 4.45 15.18
C VAL A 65 19.85 5.77 14.43
N GLN A 66 18.64 6.34 14.57
CA GLN A 66 18.29 7.60 13.91
C GLN A 66 19.22 8.73 14.33
N SER A 67 19.54 8.84 15.63
CA SER A 67 20.45 9.85 16.16
C SER A 67 21.86 9.68 15.63
N ALA A 68 22.37 8.45 15.55
CA ALA A 68 23.71 8.17 15.05
C ALA A 68 23.84 8.50 13.55
N LEU A 69 22.84 8.12 12.75
CA LEU A 69 22.81 8.43 11.33
C LEU A 69 22.71 9.94 11.07
N ARG A 70 21.84 10.66 11.78
CA ARG A 70 21.73 12.13 11.67
C ARG A 70 23.00 12.88 12.03
N GLY A 71 23.92 12.26 12.78
CA GLY A 71 25.23 12.82 13.09
C GLY A 71 26.24 12.74 11.94
N LEU A 72 25.96 11.95 10.90
CA LEU A 72 26.88 11.77 9.78
C LEU A 72 26.82 12.95 8.81
N THR A 73 27.98 13.43 8.37
CA THR A 73 28.07 14.58 7.46
C THR A 73 28.88 14.26 6.19
N PRO A 74 28.63 14.96 5.06
CA PRO A 74 29.43 14.77 3.85
C PRO A 74 30.92 15.05 4.05
N ALA A 75 31.28 15.98 4.94
CA ALA A 75 32.67 16.39 5.17
C ALA A 75 33.48 15.33 5.96
N GLU A 76 32.86 14.69 6.96
CA GLU A 76 33.56 13.75 7.85
C GLU A 76 33.33 12.28 7.42
N ASP A 77 32.14 11.97 6.92
CA ASP A 77 31.68 10.61 6.68
C ASP A 77 31.41 10.32 5.20
N GLY A 78 31.36 11.35 4.36
CA GLY A 78 31.09 11.23 2.93
C GLY A 78 29.62 10.95 2.59
N VAL A 79 28.70 11.08 3.55
CA VAL A 79 27.25 10.87 3.38
C VAL A 79 26.45 11.93 4.13
N GLU A 80 25.30 12.33 3.59
CA GLU A 80 24.37 13.25 4.27
C GLU A 80 23.39 12.44 5.13
N GLY A 81 23.71 12.29 6.41
CA GLY A 81 23.01 11.38 7.31
C GLY A 81 21.57 11.78 7.63
N LYS A 82 21.25 13.08 7.53
CA LYS A 82 19.90 13.60 7.79
C LYS A 82 18.85 13.15 6.76
N ASP A 83 19.31 12.75 5.57
CA ASP A 83 18.45 12.35 4.45
C ASP A 83 18.23 10.82 4.41
N ILE A 84 18.86 10.05 5.32
CA ILE A 84 18.73 8.59 5.38
C ILE A 84 17.34 8.19 5.90
N PHE A 85 16.60 7.43 5.08
CA PHE A 85 15.23 7.01 5.40
C PHE A 85 15.21 5.75 6.29
N LEU A 86 14.45 5.79 7.39
CA LEU A 86 14.30 4.67 8.32
C LEU A 86 12.84 4.21 8.35
N TYR A 87 12.64 2.90 8.19
CA TYR A 87 11.33 2.30 8.28
C TYR A 87 11.39 0.84 8.72
N GLY A 88 10.26 0.24 9.10
CA GLY A 88 10.25 -1.16 9.48
C GLY A 88 8.87 -1.76 9.75
N GLU A 89 8.90 -2.98 10.26
CA GLU A 89 7.72 -3.77 10.60
C GLU A 89 7.31 -3.59 12.07
N GLY A 90 6.49 -2.57 12.32
CA GLY A 90 6.05 -2.22 13.68
C GLY A 90 4.95 -3.13 14.27
N TRP A 91 5.01 -4.44 14.02
CA TRP A 91 4.00 -5.41 14.49
C TRP A 91 4.07 -5.61 16.00
N ASN A 92 2.92 -5.72 16.68
CA ASN A 92 2.85 -5.99 18.12
C ASN A 92 2.58 -7.48 18.38
N PHE A 93 3.61 -8.26 18.71
CA PHE A 93 3.49 -9.69 18.99
C PHE A 93 4.69 -10.24 19.78
N GLY A 94 4.64 -11.53 20.11
CA GLY A 94 5.73 -12.25 20.79
C GLY A 94 5.84 -11.96 22.28
N THR A 95 6.92 -12.41 22.90
CA THR A 95 7.18 -12.27 24.34
C THR A 95 7.38 -10.83 24.80
N VAL A 96 7.57 -9.88 23.86
CA VAL A 96 7.73 -8.44 24.14
C VAL A 96 6.45 -7.64 23.93
N ALA A 97 5.37 -8.28 23.44
CA ALA A 97 4.10 -7.65 23.12
C ALA A 97 3.55 -6.78 24.25
N ASP A 98 2.79 -5.76 23.87
CA ASP A 98 2.16 -4.80 24.79
C ASP A 98 3.17 -4.14 25.74
N ASN A 99 4.39 -3.91 25.22
CA ASN A 99 5.52 -3.34 25.93
C ASN A 99 5.95 -4.12 27.19
N SER A 100 5.73 -5.44 27.21
CA SER A 100 5.92 -6.27 28.42
C SER A 100 7.36 -6.25 28.96
N ARG A 101 8.36 -6.00 28.10
CA ARG A 101 9.78 -5.92 28.48
C ARG A 101 10.35 -4.51 28.37
N PHE A 102 9.90 -3.75 27.39
CA PHE A 102 10.36 -2.40 27.06
C PHE A 102 9.32 -1.74 26.16
N VAL A 103 9.40 -0.42 25.96
CA VAL A 103 8.58 0.25 24.93
C VAL A 103 9.03 -0.25 23.56
N GLN A 104 8.20 -1.07 22.92
CA GLN A 104 8.48 -1.66 21.60
C GLN A 104 8.47 -0.60 20.50
N ALA A 105 9.18 -0.84 19.40
CA ALA A 105 9.07 -0.03 18.19
C ALA A 105 7.86 -0.44 17.32
N THR A 106 6.65 -0.45 17.91
CA THR A 106 5.38 -0.74 17.20
C THR A 106 4.89 0.46 16.39
N GLN A 107 3.96 0.24 15.45
CA GLN A 107 3.29 1.29 14.68
C GLN A 107 2.80 2.46 15.55
N GLN A 108 2.12 2.15 16.66
CA GLN A 108 1.61 3.17 17.58
C GLN A 108 2.73 3.88 18.34
N ASN A 109 3.73 3.14 18.81
CA ASN A 109 4.84 3.71 19.56
C ASN A 109 5.79 4.54 18.70
N MET A 110 5.90 4.25 17.39
CA MET A 110 6.77 4.97 16.45
C MET A 110 6.13 6.24 15.88
N ALA A 111 4.83 6.46 16.08
CA ALA A 111 4.18 7.72 15.73
C ALA A 111 4.89 8.93 16.36
N GLY A 112 5.14 9.96 15.56
CA GLY A 112 5.85 11.19 15.97
C GLY A 112 7.36 11.09 16.03
N THR A 113 7.97 9.95 15.68
CA THR A 113 9.44 9.78 15.69
C THR A 113 10.09 10.12 14.34
N GLY A 114 9.31 10.20 13.26
CA GLY A 114 9.81 10.27 11.89
C GLY A 114 10.42 8.97 11.36
N ILE A 115 10.30 7.85 12.08
CA ILE A 115 10.64 6.50 11.57
C ILE A 115 9.35 5.83 11.13
N ALA A 116 9.31 5.36 9.88
CA ALA A 116 8.07 4.87 9.28
C ALA A 116 7.79 3.40 9.61
N THR A 117 6.53 3.00 9.57
CA THR A 117 6.12 1.59 9.66
C THR A 117 5.25 1.17 8.49
N PHE A 118 5.34 -0.09 8.07
CA PHE A 118 4.42 -0.63 7.06
C PHE A 118 2.96 -0.47 7.50
N ASN A 119 2.10 -0.02 6.58
CA ASN A 119 0.68 0.16 6.79
C ASN A 119 -0.11 -1.04 6.28
N ASP A 120 -0.39 -1.99 7.16
CA ASP A 120 -1.22 -3.17 6.88
C ASP A 120 -2.71 -2.84 6.66
N ARG A 121 -3.18 -1.66 7.11
CA ARG A 121 -4.58 -1.24 6.95
C ARG A 121 -4.94 -1.10 5.47
N ILE A 122 -4.13 -0.37 4.70
CA ILE A 122 -4.40 -0.17 3.27
C ILE A 122 -4.24 -1.47 2.50
N ARG A 123 -3.26 -2.29 2.86
CA ARG A 123 -3.03 -3.61 2.27
C ARG A 123 -4.31 -4.45 2.34
N ASP A 124 -4.87 -4.57 3.53
CA ASP A 124 -6.05 -5.43 3.80
C ASP A 124 -7.34 -4.81 3.27
N ALA A 125 -7.52 -3.49 3.40
CA ALA A 125 -8.70 -2.80 2.88
C ALA A 125 -8.77 -2.84 1.35
N ALA A 126 -7.63 -2.65 0.67
CA ALA A 126 -7.55 -2.67 -0.78
C ALA A 126 -7.62 -4.11 -1.32
N ARG A 127 -6.80 -5.02 -0.83
CA ARG A 127 -6.78 -6.41 -1.31
C ARG A 127 -8.02 -7.17 -0.88
N GLY A 128 -8.47 -7.01 0.35
CA GLY A 128 -9.51 -7.81 0.98
C GLY A 128 -8.94 -8.98 1.78
N GLY A 129 -9.57 -9.27 2.93
CA GLY A 129 -9.08 -10.28 3.86
C GLY A 129 -7.93 -9.76 4.72
N SER A 130 -6.95 -10.62 4.97
CA SER A 130 -5.73 -10.31 5.72
C SER A 130 -4.51 -10.98 5.09
N PHE A 131 -3.34 -10.88 5.75
CA PHE A 131 -2.13 -11.62 5.36
C PHE A 131 -2.31 -13.14 5.35
N MET A 132 -3.30 -13.67 6.09
CA MET A 132 -3.55 -15.11 6.17
C MET A 132 -4.10 -15.64 4.84
N LEU A 133 -3.47 -16.70 4.32
CA LEU A 133 -3.89 -17.38 3.10
C LEU A 133 -5.35 -17.91 3.17
N SER A 134 -5.85 -18.23 4.37
CA SER A 134 -7.25 -18.63 4.57
C SER A 134 -8.27 -17.53 4.22
N SER A 135 -7.85 -16.26 4.17
CA SER A 135 -8.67 -15.14 3.75
C SER A 135 -8.63 -14.88 2.24
N ALA A 136 -7.91 -15.72 1.46
CA ALA A 136 -7.69 -15.52 0.04
C ALA A 136 -8.97 -15.23 -0.77
N PRO A 137 -10.14 -15.88 -0.53
CA PRO A 137 -11.36 -15.57 -1.29
C PRO A 137 -12.06 -14.25 -0.91
N GLN A 138 -11.69 -13.61 0.21
CA GLN A 138 -12.35 -12.39 0.69
C GLN A 138 -11.91 -11.18 -0.15
N GLN A 139 -12.89 -10.47 -0.72
CA GLN A 139 -12.66 -9.29 -1.55
C GLN A 139 -12.53 -8.02 -0.71
N GLY A 140 -11.88 -7.02 -1.29
CA GLY A 140 -11.69 -5.67 -0.76
C GLY A 140 -11.98 -4.62 -1.83
N PHE A 141 -11.59 -3.37 -1.55
CA PHE A 141 -11.85 -2.21 -2.42
C PHE A 141 -11.28 -2.40 -3.84
N ALA A 142 -10.04 -2.88 -3.95
CA ALA A 142 -9.34 -3.08 -5.22
C ALA A 142 -9.49 -4.51 -5.77
N SER A 143 -10.44 -5.31 -5.27
CA SER A 143 -10.67 -6.69 -5.73
C SER A 143 -12.14 -7.06 -5.90
N GLY A 144 -13.04 -6.07 -5.97
CA GLY A 144 -14.42 -6.25 -6.42
C GLY A 144 -15.46 -6.51 -5.33
N LEU A 145 -15.15 -6.28 -4.05
CA LEU A 145 -16.12 -6.45 -2.98
C LEU A 145 -17.40 -5.65 -3.28
N PHE A 146 -18.58 -6.26 -3.18
CA PHE A 146 -19.90 -5.68 -3.51
C PHE A 146 -20.10 -5.28 -4.98
N THR A 147 -19.11 -4.69 -5.64
CA THR A 147 -19.24 -4.12 -6.99
C THR A 147 -19.04 -5.15 -8.10
N ASP A 148 -18.30 -6.22 -7.83
CA ASP A 148 -18.04 -7.33 -8.75
C ASP A 148 -17.80 -8.65 -7.97
N PRO A 149 -18.84 -9.22 -7.33
CA PRO A 149 -18.67 -10.32 -6.38
C PRO A 149 -18.13 -11.61 -7.02
N ASN A 150 -17.16 -12.26 -6.36
CA ASN A 150 -16.53 -13.49 -6.85
C ASN A 150 -17.31 -14.79 -6.52
N GLY A 151 -18.45 -14.67 -5.82
CA GLY A 151 -19.30 -15.79 -5.44
C GLY A 151 -18.87 -16.54 -4.17
N SER A 152 -17.76 -16.17 -3.51
CA SER A 152 -17.38 -16.76 -2.23
C SER A 152 -18.34 -16.37 -1.11
N ALA A 153 -18.76 -17.36 -0.32
CA ALA A 153 -19.55 -17.17 0.89
C ALA A 153 -18.80 -16.37 1.97
N ASP A 154 -17.47 -16.33 1.94
CA ASP A 154 -16.65 -15.56 2.88
C ASP A 154 -16.90 -14.05 2.79
N ASN A 155 -17.47 -13.59 1.68
CA ASN A 155 -17.87 -12.21 1.52
C ASN A 155 -19.20 -11.87 2.23
N GLY A 156 -20.00 -12.85 2.63
CA GLY A 156 -21.30 -12.62 3.27
C GLY A 156 -22.37 -12.07 2.31
N THR A 157 -23.46 -11.57 2.86
CA THR A 157 -24.62 -11.08 2.08
C THR A 157 -24.30 -9.75 1.35
N PRO A 158 -25.06 -9.37 0.30
CA PRO A 158 -24.83 -8.09 -0.40
C PRO A 158 -24.81 -6.86 0.53
N ASP A 159 -25.68 -6.83 1.55
CA ASP A 159 -25.70 -5.73 2.52
C ASP A 159 -24.44 -5.71 3.39
N GLN A 160 -23.96 -6.88 3.83
CA GLN A 160 -22.70 -7.00 4.57
C GLN A 160 -21.50 -6.61 3.70
N GLN A 161 -21.50 -6.99 2.42
CA GLN A 161 -20.46 -6.61 1.47
C GLN A 161 -20.43 -5.10 1.26
N LYS A 162 -21.59 -4.47 1.07
CA LYS A 162 -21.69 -3.01 0.91
C LYS A 162 -21.19 -2.27 2.15
N ALA A 163 -21.62 -2.70 3.33
CA ALA A 163 -21.20 -2.10 4.60
C ALA A 163 -19.69 -2.24 4.80
N ARG A 164 -19.12 -3.43 4.53
CA ARG A 164 -17.68 -3.66 4.61
C ARG A 164 -16.90 -2.86 3.57
N LEU A 165 -17.39 -2.75 2.33
CA LEU A 165 -16.75 -1.93 1.31
C LEU A 165 -16.70 -0.45 1.71
N LEU A 166 -17.80 0.10 2.22
CA LEU A 166 -17.83 1.49 2.68
C LEU A 166 -16.88 1.73 3.86
N HIS A 167 -16.79 0.77 4.79
CA HIS A 167 -15.81 0.82 5.86
C HIS A 167 -14.36 0.72 5.35
N GLN A 168 -14.08 -0.18 4.40
CA GLN A 168 -12.77 -0.26 3.76
C GLN A 168 -12.43 0.99 2.95
N MET A 169 -13.43 1.67 2.37
CA MET A 169 -13.22 2.99 1.77
C MET A 169 -12.80 4.02 2.81
N ASP A 170 -13.39 4.02 4.02
CA ASP A 170 -12.91 4.86 5.14
C ASP A 170 -11.44 4.55 5.48
N GLN A 171 -11.07 3.27 5.52
CA GLN A 171 -9.68 2.86 5.77
C GLN A 171 -8.72 3.33 4.67
N VAL A 172 -9.09 3.16 3.40
CA VAL A 172 -8.29 3.64 2.25
C VAL A 172 -8.18 5.17 2.27
N LYS A 173 -9.27 5.90 2.58
CA LYS A 173 -9.25 7.36 2.73
C LYS A 173 -8.25 7.81 3.80
N VAL A 174 -8.21 7.13 4.96
CA VAL A 174 -7.21 7.41 6.00
C VAL A 174 -5.80 7.13 5.50
N ALA A 175 -5.57 6.00 4.82
CA ALA A 175 -4.25 5.68 4.28
C ALA A 175 -3.77 6.70 3.23
N LEU A 176 -4.65 7.17 2.34
CA LEU A 176 -4.34 8.21 1.35
C LEU A 176 -3.85 9.52 1.99
N THR A 177 -4.16 9.78 3.26
CA THR A 177 -3.65 10.93 4.02
C THR A 177 -2.23 10.75 4.58
N GLY A 178 -1.59 9.60 4.34
CA GLY A 178 -0.37 9.17 5.03
C GLY A 178 -0.67 8.48 6.35
N ASN A 179 -1.82 7.80 6.42
CA ASN A 179 -2.34 7.07 7.58
C ASN A 179 -2.43 7.88 8.89
N LEU A 180 -2.80 9.16 8.78
CA LEU A 180 -2.80 10.09 9.90
C LEU A 180 -3.87 9.77 10.94
N ALA A 181 -3.47 9.64 12.20
CA ALA A 181 -4.38 9.44 13.33
C ALA A 181 -5.35 10.62 13.53
N GLY A 182 -4.83 11.85 13.39
CA GLY A 182 -5.56 13.08 13.67
C GLY A 182 -6.44 13.61 12.53
N TYR A 183 -6.29 13.07 11.32
CA TYR A 183 -7.00 13.60 10.15
C TYR A 183 -8.50 13.37 10.27
N SER A 184 -9.28 14.44 10.24
CA SER A 184 -10.72 14.46 10.41
C SER A 184 -11.45 14.60 9.08
N PHE A 185 -12.50 13.79 8.88
CA PHE A 185 -13.36 13.78 7.70
C PHE A 185 -14.75 13.23 8.06
N THR A 186 -15.70 13.27 7.14
CA THR A 186 -16.99 12.61 7.31
C THR A 186 -16.86 11.15 6.89
N GLY A 187 -16.96 10.19 7.81
CA GLY A 187 -16.91 8.76 7.49
C GLY A 187 -18.17 8.27 6.77
N SER A 188 -18.16 7.02 6.29
CA SER A 188 -19.26 6.45 5.51
C SER A 188 -20.59 6.34 6.27
N SER A 189 -20.55 6.48 7.60
CA SER A 189 -21.73 6.60 8.46
C SER A 189 -22.44 7.97 8.38
N GLY A 190 -21.86 8.94 7.66
CA GLY A 190 -22.32 10.32 7.60
C GLY A 190 -21.93 11.17 8.81
N LYS A 191 -21.09 10.65 9.71
CA LYS A 191 -20.63 11.35 10.92
C LYS A 191 -19.15 11.76 10.78
N ALA A 192 -18.80 12.86 11.43
CA ALA A 192 -17.40 13.24 11.59
C ALA A 192 -16.65 12.14 12.35
N VAL A 193 -15.48 11.78 11.84
CA VAL A 193 -14.55 10.80 12.40
C VAL A 193 -13.13 11.28 12.13
N ASN A 194 -12.16 10.85 12.94
CA ASN A 194 -10.74 11.03 12.64
C ASN A 194 -10.09 9.70 12.26
N GLY A 195 -8.88 9.72 11.71
CA GLY A 195 -8.21 8.50 11.26
C GLY A 195 -8.05 7.43 12.34
N ALA A 196 -7.82 7.84 13.59
CA ALA A 196 -7.76 6.91 14.73
C ALA A 196 -9.12 6.30 15.11
N GLY A 197 -10.22 7.01 14.83
CA GLY A 197 -11.58 6.56 15.10
C GLY A 197 -12.17 5.61 14.05
N VAL A 198 -11.50 5.42 12.91
CA VAL A 198 -11.85 4.39 11.93
C VAL A 198 -11.26 3.06 12.41
N ASP A 199 -12.13 2.07 12.67
CA ASP A 199 -11.71 0.75 13.14
C ASP A 199 -10.89 -0.02 12.10
N TYR A 200 -9.93 -0.81 12.59
CA TYR A 200 -9.24 -1.86 11.87
C TYR A 200 -9.03 -3.02 12.82
N ASN A 201 -9.95 -3.99 12.80
CA ASN A 201 -9.90 -5.20 13.62
C ASN A 201 -9.73 -4.91 15.12
N GLY A 202 -10.41 -3.87 15.63
CA GLY A 202 -10.31 -3.44 17.03
C GLY A 202 -9.13 -2.50 17.34
N SER A 203 -8.31 -2.15 16.34
CA SER A 203 -7.24 -1.16 16.43
C SER A 203 -7.55 0.09 15.61
N PRO A 204 -6.90 1.23 15.90
CA PRO A 204 -7.00 2.41 15.04
C PRO A 204 -6.48 2.13 13.62
N THR A 205 -7.21 2.61 12.61
CA THR A 205 -6.72 2.63 11.23
C THR A 205 -5.55 3.60 11.11
N GLY A 206 -5.80 4.88 11.38
CA GLY A 206 -4.77 5.91 11.40
C GLY A 206 -3.99 5.89 12.70
N TYR A 207 -2.66 5.82 12.60
CA TYR A 207 -1.75 5.86 13.74
C TYR A 207 -0.63 6.90 13.58
N ALA A 208 -0.32 7.32 12.35
CA ALA A 208 0.80 8.23 12.09
C ALA A 208 0.51 9.63 12.64
N ALA A 209 1.55 10.31 13.15
CA ALA A 209 1.45 11.71 13.57
C ALA A 209 1.69 12.67 12.40
N ASN A 210 2.58 12.28 11.46
CA ASN A 210 2.91 13.05 10.26
C ASN A 210 2.88 12.18 9.00
N PRO A 211 2.57 12.77 7.82
CA PRO A 211 2.78 12.08 6.56
C PRO A 211 4.28 11.72 6.46
N GLY A 212 4.59 10.48 6.09
CA GLY A 212 5.96 9.96 6.13
C GLY A 212 6.19 8.85 7.14
N GLU A 213 5.33 8.70 8.15
CA GLU A 213 5.48 7.69 9.21
C GLU A 213 4.74 6.37 8.92
N ALA A 214 4.04 6.30 7.79
CA ALA A 214 3.36 5.09 7.32
C ALA A 214 3.78 4.77 5.88
N VAL A 215 4.29 3.56 5.66
CA VAL A 215 4.67 3.04 4.34
C VAL A 215 3.47 2.33 3.74
N GLU A 216 2.90 2.92 2.69
CA GLU A 216 1.71 2.41 2.03
C GLU A 216 2.08 1.30 1.05
N TYR A 217 1.49 0.12 1.21
CA TYR A 217 1.82 -1.04 0.39
C TYR A 217 0.61 -1.96 0.21
N LEU A 218 0.58 -2.67 -0.92
CA LEU A 218 -0.38 -3.75 -1.16
C LEU A 218 0.31 -5.11 -1.26
N ASP A 219 1.56 -5.16 -1.69
CA ASP A 219 2.33 -6.38 -1.75
C ASP A 219 3.78 -6.15 -1.33
N ALA A 220 4.40 -7.26 -0.94
CA ALA A 220 5.78 -7.33 -0.47
C ALA A 220 6.30 -8.74 -0.78
N HIS A 221 7.52 -9.03 -0.36
CA HIS A 221 8.13 -10.32 -0.63
C HIS A 221 7.42 -11.48 0.10
N ASP A 222 6.82 -11.22 1.26
CA ASP A 222 6.01 -12.12 2.06
C ASP A 222 4.55 -12.14 1.59
N ASN A 223 3.84 -13.24 1.87
CA ASN A 223 2.47 -13.49 1.40
C ASN A 223 2.40 -13.60 -0.14
N THR A 224 1.18 -13.70 -0.67
CA THR A 224 0.96 -13.67 -2.12
C THR A 224 1.24 -12.26 -2.68
N ASP A 225 1.91 -12.20 -3.83
CA ASP A 225 2.04 -10.94 -4.58
C ASP A 225 0.66 -10.41 -5.01
N LEU A 226 0.60 -9.15 -5.48
CA LEU A 226 -0.68 -8.53 -5.77
C LEU A 226 -1.43 -9.25 -6.91
N PHE A 227 -0.73 -9.77 -7.93
CA PHE A 227 -1.38 -10.48 -9.03
C PHE A 227 -2.03 -11.77 -8.54
N ASP A 228 -1.31 -12.58 -7.77
CA ASP A 228 -1.80 -13.84 -7.21
C ASP A 228 -2.94 -13.60 -6.20
N ALA A 229 -2.84 -12.54 -5.40
CA ALA A 229 -3.93 -12.12 -4.52
C ALA A 229 -5.19 -11.75 -5.31
N LEU A 230 -5.05 -11.00 -6.41
CA LEU A 230 -6.16 -10.66 -7.29
C LEU A 230 -6.69 -11.87 -8.06
N ALA A 231 -5.85 -12.87 -8.36
CA ALA A 231 -6.28 -14.12 -8.98
C ALA A 231 -7.21 -14.93 -8.06
N TYR A 232 -6.96 -14.92 -6.75
CA TYR A 232 -7.88 -15.51 -5.76
C TYR A 232 -9.18 -14.73 -5.57
N LYS A 233 -9.16 -13.41 -5.81
CA LYS A 233 -10.21 -12.51 -5.31
C LYS A 233 -11.14 -11.97 -6.39
N LEU A 234 -10.63 -11.69 -7.59
CA LEU A 234 -11.47 -11.24 -8.70
C LEU A 234 -12.31 -12.39 -9.25
N PRO A 235 -13.53 -12.15 -9.74
CA PRO A 235 -14.29 -13.16 -10.45
C PRO A 235 -13.47 -13.82 -11.55
N VAL A 236 -13.57 -15.14 -11.71
CA VAL A 236 -12.84 -15.87 -12.77
C VAL A 236 -13.19 -15.39 -14.18
N THR A 237 -14.33 -14.70 -14.34
CA THR A 237 -14.78 -14.09 -15.59
C THR A 237 -14.14 -12.73 -15.88
N THR A 238 -13.42 -12.10 -14.93
CA THR A 238 -12.69 -10.85 -15.17
C THR A 238 -11.61 -11.08 -16.22
N SER A 239 -11.61 -10.25 -17.27
CA SER A 239 -10.68 -10.36 -18.40
C SER A 239 -9.22 -10.09 -17.98
N PRO A 240 -8.22 -10.61 -18.72
CA PRO A 240 -6.81 -10.28 -18.49
C PRO A 240 -6.54 -8.77 -18.44
N ALA A 241 -7.10 -8.01 -19.38
CA ALA A 241 -6.98 -6.55 -19.40
C ALA A 241 -7.57 -5.91 -18.14
N ASP A 242 -8.75 -6.32 -17.70
CA ASP A 242 -9.37 -5.79 -16.47
C ASP A 242 -8.59 -6.17 -15.21
N ARG A 243 -7.96 -7.35 -15.16
CA ARG A 243 -7.05 -7.74 -14.07
C ARG A 243 -5.85 -6.81 -14.01
N ALA A 244 -5.24 -6.50 -15.16
CA ALA A 244 -4.15 -5.53 -15.23
C ALA A 244 -4.59 -4.14 -14.76
N ARG A 245 -5.81 -3.71 -15.10
CA ARG A 245 -6.37 -2.44 -14.59
C ARG A 245 -6.58 -2.46 -13.08
N MET A 246 -7.04 -3.58 -12.51
CA MET A 246 -7.19 -3.71 -11.05
C MET A 246 -5.84 -3.72 -10.33
N GLN A 247 -4.81 -4.35 -10.92
CA GLN A 247 -3.44 -4.23 -10.43
C GLN A 247 -2.99 -2.77 -10.39
N ALA A 248 -3.11 -2.06 -11.52
CA ALA A 248 -2.72 -0.66 -11.62
C ALA A 248 -3.53 0.23 -10.65
N LEU A 249 -4.82 -0.04 -10.47
CA LEU A 249 -5.65 0.63 -9.48
C LEU A 249 -5.14 0.40 -8.06
N GLY A 250 -4.80 -0.84 -7.68
CA GLY A 250 -4.19 -1.14 -6.39
C GLY A 250 -2.88 -0.36 -6.17
N LEU A 251 -1.99 -0.38 -7.16
CA LEU A 251 -0.71 0.36 -7.11
C LEU A 251 -0.89 1.88 -7.06
N SER A 252 -1.98 2.42 -7.63
CA SER A 252 -2.27 3.86 -7.55
C SER A 252 -2.53 4.32 -6.11
N LEU A 253 -3.04 3.43 -5.24
CA LEU A 253 -3.36 3.76 -3.85
C LEU A 253 -2.08 4.00 -3.03
N THR A 254 -0.96 3.38 -3.41
CA THR A 254 0.34 3.62 -2.79
C THR A 254 1.09 4.77 -3.46
N ALA A 255 0.96 4.89 -4.79
CA ALA A 255 1.63 5.95 -5.55
C ALA A 255 1.02 7.35 -5.33
N LEU A 256 -0.28 7.47 -5.06
CA LEU A 256 -0.97 8.75 -4.96
C LEU A 256 -1.39 9.12 -3.51
N ALA A 257 -0.92 8.37 -2.51
CA ALA A 257 -1.07 8.70 -1.09
C ALA A 257 -0.05 9.75 -0.63
N GLN A 258 -0.31 10.45 0.47
CA GLN A 258 0.67 11.40 1.06
C GLN A 258 1.91 10.70 1.64
N GLY A 259 1.75 9.48 2.17
CA GLY A 259 2.86 8.68 2.71
C GLY A 259 3.81 8.12 1.64
N PRO A 260 4.98 7.60 2.03
CA PRO A 260 5.86 6.83 1.15
C PRO A 260 5.15 5.59 0.62
N GLY A 261 5.07 5.45 -0.71
CA GLY A 261 4.55 4.27 -1.38
C GLY A 261 5.61 3.19 -1.54
N PHE A 262 5.21 1.93 -1.36
CA PHE A 262 6.02 0.74 -1.57
C PHE A 262 5.33 -0.20 -2.56
N ALA A 263 6.13 -0.86 -3.40
CA ALA A 263 5.67 -1.91 -4.30
C ALA A 263 6.74 -2.99 -4.38
N GLN A 264 6.32 -4.25 -4.46
CA GLN A 264 7.23 -5.36 -4.69
C GLN A 264 7.85 -5.28 -6.10
N ALA A 265 9.08 -5.76 -6.25
CA ALA A 265 9.71 -5.88 -7.58
C ALA A 265 8.84 -6.78 -8.47
N GLY A 266 8.45 -6.24 -9.63
CA GLY A 266 7.61 -6.90 -10.63
C GLY A 266 6.10 -6.69 -10.45
N SER A 267 5.63 -5.99 -9.41
CA SER A 267 4.18 -5.75 -9.23
C SER A 267 3.56 -4.98 -10.41
N ASP A 268 4.31 -4.03 -10.98
CA ASP A 268 3.87 -3.28 -12.15
C ASP A 268 3.86 -4.14 -13.43
N LEU A 269 4.60 -5.24 -13.44
CA LEU A 269 4.65 -6.26 -14.49
C LEU A 269 3.71 -7.45 -14.24
N LEU A 270 2.74 -7.31 -13.33
CA LEU A 270 1.80 -8.38 -12.98
C LEU A 270 2.50 -9.64 -12.45
N ARG A 271 3.69 -9.52 -11.82
CA ARG A 271 4.45 -10.66 -11.30
C ARG A 271 3.55 -11.60 -10.50
N SER A 272 3.72 -12.89 -10.78
CA SER A 272 3.12 -14.02 -10.09
C SER A 272 4.22 -14.93 -9.54
N LYS A 273 3.95 -15.55 -8.39
CA LYS A 273 4.72 -16.67 -7.84
C LYS A 273 3.95 -17.98 -7.96
N SER A 274 3.04 -18.07 -8.93
CA SER A 274 2.13 -19.20 -9.12
C SER A 274 1.34 -19.54 -7.85
N LEU A 275 0.84 -18.51 -7.18
CA LEU A 275 0.03 -18.55 -5.95
C LEU A 275 0.79 -18.91 -4.66
N ASP A 276 2.13 -18.85 -4.66
CA ASP A 276 2.92 -19.09 -3.45
C ASP A 276 2.78 -17.94 -2.44
N SER A 277 2.35 -18.27 -1.22
CA SER A 277 2.20 -17.33 -0.11
C SER A 277 3.44 -17.19 0.78
N ASN A 278 4.46 -18.02 0.61
CA ASN A 278 5.69 -17.93 1.39
C ASN A 278 6.90 -18.46 0.61
N SER A 279 7.34 -17.67 -0.37
CA SER A 279 8.30 -18.13 -1.38
C SER A 279 9.78 -18.04 -1.00
N TYR A 280 10.10 -17.91 0.30
CA TYR A 280 11.47 -17.62 0.77
C TYR A 280 12.50 -18.68 0.33
N ASP A 281 12.09 -19.94 0.20
CA ASP A 281 12.92 -21.08 -0.25
C ASP A 281 12.28 -21.85 -1.42
N SER A 282 11.47 -21.17 -2.23
CA SER A 282 10.81 -21.75 -3.41
C SER A 282 11.67 -21.65 -4.69
N GLY A 283 12.93 -21.22 -4.56
CA GLY A 283 13.93 -21.13 -5.64
C GLY A 283 13.55 -20.19 -6.79
N ASP A 284 14.40 -20.19 -7.83
CA ASP A 284 14.24 -19.31 -9.00
C ASP A 284 12.94 -19.60 -9.76
N TRP A 285 12.50 -20.86 -9.77
CA TRP A 285 11.33 -21.32 -10.52
C TRP A 285 10.05 -20.57 -10.14
N PHE A 286 9.76 -20.43 -8.84
CA PHE A 286 8.58 -19.70 -8.36
C PHE A 286 8.84 -18.21 -8.15
N ASN A 287 10.09 -17.77 -7.95
CA ASN A 287 10.41 -16.38 -7.68
C ASN A 287 10.80 -15.55 -8.92
N ALA A 288 10.84 -16.15 -10.11
CA ALA A 288 11.26 -15.50 -11.34
C ALA A 288 10.58 -14.14 -11.57
N ILE A 289 11.35 -13.20 -12.14
CA ILE A 289 10.81 -11.96 -12.70
C ILE A 289 11.24 -11.90 -14.16
N SER A 290 10.26 -12.00 -15.05
CA SER A 290 10.47 -11.91 -16.48
C SER A 290 10.51 -10.44 -16.91
N TRP A 291 11.72 -9.89 -17.05
CA TRP A 291 11.91 -8.50 -17.46
C TRP A 291 11.69 -8.34 -18.98
N PRO A 292 10.70 -7.53 -19.42
CA PRO A 292 10.56 -7.23 -20.84
C PRO A 292 11.80 -6.48 -21.35
N SER A 293 12.35 -6.91 -22.48
CA SER A 293 13.42 -6.14 -23.15
C SER A 293 12.90 -4.76 -23.58
N PRO A 294 13.75 -3.72 -23.68
CA PRO A 294 13.34 -2.42 -24.19
C PRO A 294 12.68 -2.55 -25.58
N GLY A 295 11.44 -2.09 -25.72
CA GLY A 295 10.66 -2.20 -26.97
C GLY A 295 10.13 -3.61 -27.27
N ALA A 296 10.09 -4.51 -26.26
CA ALA A 296 9.59 -5.86 -26.42
C ALA A 296 8.16 -5.90 -26.98
N LYS A 297 7.95 -6.77 -27.97
CA LYS A 297 6.62 -7.17 -28.48
C LYS A 297 6.16 -8.52 -27.94
N THR A 298 7.03 -9.20 -27.20
CA THR A 298 6.83 -10.54 -26.65
C THR A 298 7.46 -10.58 -25.26
N CYS A 299 6.77 -11.20 -24.31
CA CYS A 299 7.20 -11.37 -22.93
C CYS A 299 7.17 -12.87 -22.62
N GLU A 300 8.05 -13.36 -21.74
CA GLU A 300 8.11 -14.78 -21.32
C GLU A 300 7.00 -15.17 -20.32
N GLY A 301 6.00 -14.30 -20.12
CA GLY A 301 4.97 -14.42 -19.10
C GLY A 301 5.34 -13.69 -17.81
N ASN A 302 4.49 -13.79 -16.80
CA ASN A 302 4.63 -13.10 -15.51
C ASN A 302 5.00 -14.04 -14.34
N GLY A 303 5.29 -15.32 -14.59
CA GLY A 303 5.51 -16.34 -13.56
C GLY A 303 4.26 -17.15 -13.18
N TRP A 304 3.10 -16.85 -13.79
CA TRP A 304 1.86 -17.59 -13.57
C TRP A 304 1.92 -18.99 -14.19
N GLY A 305 1.34 -19.98 -13.52
CA GLY A 305 1.20 -21.33 -14.09
C GLY A 305 2.44 -22.21 -13.96
N HIS A 306 3.39 -21.86 -13.10
CA HIS A 306 4.60 -22.64 -12.81
C HIS A 306 4.33 -23.88 -11.91
N GLY A 307 3.07 -24.31 -11.81
CA GLY A 307 2.64 -25.44 -11.01
C GLY A 307 2.10 -25.02 -9.64
N LEU A 308 1.66 -26.00 -8.86
CA LEU A 308 1.21 -25.76 -7.49
C LEU A 308 2.39 -25.34 -6.61
N PRO A 309 2.23 -24.31 -5.76
CA PRO A 309 3.29 -23.80 -4.90
C PRO A 309 3.62 -24.76 -3.75
N MET A 310 4.71 -24.50 -3.04
CA MET A 310 5.27 -25.41 -2.02
C MET A 310 4.25 -25.83 -0.96
N ALA A 311 4.23 -27.13 -0.65
CA ALA A 311 3.16 -27.73 0.15
C ALA A 311 3.12 -27.26 1.61
N ALA A 312 4.27 -26.86 2.16
CA ALA A 312 4.41 -26.51 3.58
C ALA A 312 3.40 -25.42 3.98
N ASP A 313 3.30 -24.37 3.16
CA ASP A 313 2.49 -23.19 3.47
C ASP A 313 1.22 -23.08 2.61
N ASN A 314 1.14 -23.80 1.48
CA ASN A 314 0.09 -23.59 0.49
C ASN A 314 -0.89 -24.77 0.32
N ARG A 315 -0.63 -25.93 0.92
CA ARG A 315 -1.41 -27.16 0.67
C ARG A 315 -2.90 -27.01 0.94
N SER A 316 -3.29 -26.22 1.94
CA SER A 316 -4.70 -25.97 2.27
C SER A 316 -5.48 -25.33 1.12
N MET A 317 -4.80 -24.52 0.30
CA MET A 317 -5.40 -23.83 -0.85
C MET A 317 -5.15 -24.52 -2.19
N TRP A 318 -4.43 -25.64 -2.23
CA TRP A 318 -4.17 -26.37 -3.47
C TRP A 318 -5.41 -26.73 -4.30
N PRO A 319 -6.57 -27.13 -3.72
CA PRO A 319 -7.77 -27.38 -4.52
C PRO A 319 -8.19 -26.14 -5.32
N THR A 320 -8.21 -24.97 -4.68
CA THR A 320 -8.54 -23.69 -5.31
C THR A 320 -7.43 -23.27 -6.28
N ALA A 321 -6.16 -23.34 -5.87
CA ALA A 321 -5.01 -22.99 -6.70
C ALA A 321 -4.97 -23.82 -7.98
N LYS A 322 -5.25 -25.12 -7.89
CA LYS A 322 -5.31 -26.02 -9.05
C LYS A 322 -6.39 -25.59 -10.04
N ALA A 323 -7.56 -25.18 -9.55
CA ALA A 323 -8.65 -24.72 -10.40
C ALA A 323 -8.30 -23.39 -11.09
N LEU A 324 -7.68 -22.45 -10.36
CA LEU A 324 -7.24 -21.17 -10.91
C LEU A 324 -6.11 -21.37 -11.94
N LEU A 325 -5.04 -22.07 -11.59
CA LEU A 325 -3.89 -22.28 -12.49
C LEU A 325 -4.26 -23.05 -13.78
N ALA A 326 -5.33 -23.85 -13.75
CA ALA A 326 -5.84 -24.55 -14.93
C ALA A 326 -6.73 -23.69 -15.84
N ASP A 327 -7.16 -22.51 -15.40
CA ASP A 327 -8.05 -21.63 -16.17
C ASP A 327 -7.23 -20.71 -17.10
N PRO A 328 -7.29 -20.90 -18.43
CA PRO A 328 -6.50 -20.11 -19.38
C PRO A 328 -6.91 -18.63 -19.40
N ARG A 329 -8.05 -18.25 -18.82
CA ARG A 329 -8.49 -16.85 -18.70
C ARG A 329 -7.68 -16.05 -17.68
N LEU A 330 -6.95 -16.73 -16.79
CA LEU A 330 -6.10 -16.11 -15.77
C LEU A 330 -4.67 -15.84 -16.27
N THR A 331 -4.30 -16.40 -17.42
CA THR A 331 -3.02 -16.10 -18.06
C THR A 331 -3.05 -14.69 -18.64
N VAL A 332 -1.98 -13.92 -18.39
CA VAL A 332 -1.78 -12.58 -18.96
C VAL A 332 -0.65 -12.60 -19.99
N GLY A 333 -0.75 -11.71 -20.97
CA GLY A 333 0.25 -11.54 -22.01
C GLY A 333 1.09 -10.29 -21.82
N CYS A 334 1.95 -10.04 -22.80
CA CYS A 334 2.85 -8.89 -22.81
C CYS A 334 2.09 -7.56 -22.85
N ASP A 335 0.94 -7.52 -23.55
CA ASP A 335 0.11 -6.31 -23.64
C ASP A 335 -0.41 -5.90 -22.25
N GLU A 336 -0.91 -6.84 -21.46
CA GLU A 336 -1.37 -6.58 -20.08
C GLU A 336 -0.22 -6.14 -19.17
N MET A 337 0.93 -6.82 -19.22
CA MET A 337 2.11 -6.50 -18.41
C MET A 337 2.64 -5.09 -18.72
N LEU A 338 2.78 -4.75 -20.01
CA LEU A 338 3.25 -3.44 -20.44
C LEU A 338 2.22 -2.35 -20.16
N ALA A 339 0.92 -2.63 -20.26
CA ALA A 339 -0.13 -1.69 -19.90
C ALA A 339 -0.10 -1.37 -18.40
N SER A 340 -0.02 -2.38 -17.54
CA SER A 340 0.10 -2.21 -16.08
C SER A 340 1.34 -1.39 -15.71
N SER A 341 2.50 -1.71 -16.31
CA SER A 341 3.74 -0.96 -16.04
C SER A 341 3.63 0.50 -16.53
N ALA A 342 3.07 0.73 -17.71
CA ALA A 342 2.87 2.08 -18.24
C ALA A 342 1.93 2.91 -17.34
N GLN A 343 0.87 2.31 -16.81
CA GLN A 343 -0.06 2.98 -15.87
C GLN A 343 0.62 3.30 -14.54
N TYR A 344 1.39 2.36 -13.98
CA TYR A 344 2.12 2.63 -12.73
C TYR A 344 3.13 3.78 -12.90
N GLN A 345 3.88 3.78 -14.01
CA GLN A 345 4.78 4.88 -14.34
C GLN A 345 4.04 6.22 -14.53
N GLN A 346 2.80 6.22 -15.03
CA GLN A 346 1.99 7.44 -15.09
C GLN A 346 1.70 7.96 -13.68
N PHE A 347 1.28 7.10 -12.75
CA PHE A 347 1.03 7.51 -11.37
C PHE A 347 2.28 8.06 -10.69
N LEU A 348 3.45 7.43 -10.89
CA LEU A 348 4.72 7.94 -10.37
C LEU A 348 5.10 9.31 -10.94
N ARG A 349 4.90 9.53 -12.25
CA ARG A 349 5.13 10.85 -12.88
C ARG A 349 4.16 11.91 -12.36
N ILE A 350 2.89 11.56 -12.13
CA ILE A 350 1.88 12.46 -11.56
C ILE A 350 2.21 12.79 -10.10
N ARG A 351 2.64 11.81 -9.30
CA ARG A 351 3.10 12.05 -7.93
C ARG A 351 4.21 13.10 -7.90
N GLN A 352 5.16 13.00 -8.83
CA GLN A 352 6.32 13.89 -8.91
C GLN A 352 6.01 15.27 -9.51
N SER A 353 4.88 15.45 -10.20
CA SER A 353 4.58 16.71 -10.89
C SER A 353 4.04 17.80 -9.98
N SER A 354 3.52 17.46 -8.80
CA SER A 354 2.88 18.42 -7.90
C SER A 354 3.28 18.22 -6.43
N PRO A 355 3.60 19.31 -5.70
CA PRO A 355 3.87 19.23 -4.26
C PRO A 355 2.62 18.81 -3.46
N LEU A 356 1.42 18.84 -4.05
CA LEU A 356 0.18 18.43 -3.39
C LEU A 356 0.14 16.93 -3.04
N PHE A 357 0.96 16.08 -3.66
CA PHE A 357 1.08 14.66 -3.31
C PHE A 357 2.12 14.37 -2.22
N ALA A 358 2.81 15.40 -1.70
CA ALA A 358 3.89 15.29 -0.75
C ALA A 358 3.86 16.43 0.30
N LEU A 359 2.69 16.66 0.90
CA LEU A 359 2.52 17.63 1.96
C LEU A 359 3.32 17.19 3.19
N ALA A 360 4.01 18.13 3.85
CA ALA A 360 5.04 17.78 4.83
C ALA A 360 4.48 17.55 6.24
N THR A 361 3.29 18.07 6.54
CA THR A 361 2.72 18.06 7.89
C THR A 361 1.27 17.60 7.90
N SER A 362 0.83 17.04 9.02
CA SER A 362 -0.57 16.68 9.23
C SER A 362 -1.52 17.88 9.13
N ALA A 363 -1.07 19.07 9.52
CA ALA A 363 -1.84 20.31 9.39
C ALA A 363 -2.06 20.70 7.91
N GLU A 364 -1.03 20.60 7.07
CA GLU A 364 -1.17 20.84 5.63
C GLU A 364 -2.08 19.81 4.97
N VAL A 365 -1.93 18.52 5.32
CA VAL A 365 -2.82 17.47 4.82
C VAL A 365 -4.27 17.75 5.22
N GLN A 366 -4.52 18.08 6.49
CA GLN A 366 -5.88 18.41 6.96
C GLN A 366 -6.47 19.63 6.25
N GLN A 367 -5.64 20.63 5.94
CA GLN A 367 -6.08 21.85 5.27
C GLN A 367 -6.42 21.62 3.80
N ARG A 368 -5.63 20.79 3.11
CA ARG A 368 -5.61 20.74 1.64
C ARG A 368 -6.24 19.48 1.06
N LEU A 369 -6.16 18.36 1.75
CA LEU A 369 -6.74 17.09 1.30
C LEU A 369 -8.16 16.97 1.83
N SER A 370 -9.10 16.59 0.96
CA SER A 370 -10.48 16.32 1.33
C SER A 370 -11.09 15.17 0.52
N PHE A 371 -12.16 14.59 1.07
CA PHE A 371 -12.97 13.55 0.42
C PHE A 371 -14.42 14.06 0.29
N PRO A 372 -14.73 14.92 -0.70
CA PRO A 372 -15.95 15.73 -0.71
C PRO A 372 -17.26 14.93 -0.78
N LEU A 373 -17.21 13.69 -1.25
CA LEU A 373 -18.40 12.84 -1.36
C LEU A 373 -18.59 11.88 -0.18
N SER A 374 -17.57 11.74 0.66
CA SER A 374 -17.53 10.79 1.78
C SER A 374 -18.68 11.01 2.77
N GLY A 375 -19.42 9.95 3.11
CA GLY A 375 -20.55 10.01 4.04
C GLY A 375 -21.77 10.78 3.54
N THR A 376 -21.78 11.20 2.28
CA THR A 376 -22.91 11.91 1.66
C THR A 376 -23.75 10.95 0.81
N ALA A 377 -24.92 11.40 0.36
CA ALA A 377 -25.71 10.66 -0.64
C ALA A 377 -24.99 10.48 -1.98
N GLY A 378 -23.92 11.24 -2.25
CA GLY A 378 -23.06 11.09 -3.42
C GLY A 378 -21.94 10.07 -3.26
N GLU A 379 -21.74 9.48 -2.07
CA GLU A 379 -20.73 8.43 -1.88
C GLU A 379 -21.15 7.17 -2.66
N THR A 380 -20.38 6.86 -3.71
CA THR A 380 -20.62 5.69 -4.55
C THR A 380 -19.76 4.53 -4.05
N PRO A 381 -20.33 3.39 -3.61
CA PRO A 381 -19.54 2.26 -3.17
C PRO A 381 -18.56 1.79 -4.26
N GLY A 382 -17.26 1.71 -3.91
CA GLY A 382 -16.19 1.35 -4.83
C GLY A 382 -15.60 2.53 -5.61
N VAL A 383 -15.98 3.76 -5.28
CA VAL A 383 -15.39 4.98 -5.84
C VAL A 383 -14.94 5.93 -4.74
N ILE A 384 -13.67 6.33 -4.78
CA ILE A 384 -13.14 7.37 -3.89
C ILE A 384 -12.84 8.61 -4.73
N THR A 385 -13.39 9.76 -4.32
CA THR A 385 -13.04 11.07 -4.88
C THR A 385 -12.22 11.82 -3.85
N MET A 386 -10.94 12.03 -4.14
CA MET A 386 -9.99 12.80 -3.34
C MET A 386 -9.74 14.14 -4.02
N HIS A 387 -9.78 15.23 -3.26
CA HIS A 387 -9.48 16.57 -3.76
C HIS A 387 -8.34 17.19 -2.94
N LEU A 388 -7.39 17.83 -3.62
CA LEU A 388 -6.24 18.51 -3.06
C LEU A 388 -6.29 19.98 -3.47
N ASP A 389 -6.40 20.89 -2.50
CA ASP A 389 -6.41 22.34 -2.69
C ASP A 389 -4.97 22.91 -2.66
N GLY A 390 -4.53 23.46 -3.79
CA GLY A 390 -3.23 24.10 -3.95
C GLY A 390 -3.23 25.60 -3.82
N THR A 391 -4.36 26.21 -3.46
CA THR A 391 -4.45 27.65 -3.22
C THR A 391 -3.40 28.11 -2.21
N GLY A 392 -2.55 29.04 -2.64
CA GLY A 392 -1.46 29.60 -1.83
C GLY A 392 -0.26 28.68 -1.58
N LEU A 393 -0.21 27.47 -2.15
CA LEU A 393 0.96 26.60 -2.09
C LEU A 393 1.90 26.88 -3.26
N ARG A 394 3.14 27.29 -2.96
CA ARG A 394 4.13 27.64 -3.98
C ARG A 394 4.43 26.43 -4.87
N GLY A 395 4.27 26.59 -6.17
CA GLY A 395 4.58 25.56 -7.16
C GLY A 395 3.49 24.49 -7.32
N ALA A 396 2.35 24.64 -6.64
CA ALA A 396 1.17 23.82 -6.87
C ALA A 396 0.26 24.43 -7.93
N GLU A 397 -0.51 23.58 -8.59
CA GLU A 397 -1.72 23.95 -9.33
C GLU A 397 -2.79 24.47 -8.36
N LYS A 398 -3.88 25.08 -8.86
CA LYS A 398 -4.96 25.56 -7.96
C LYS A 398 -5.63 24.40 -7.23
N GLY A 399 -5.77 23.26 -7.90
CA GLY A 399 -6.25 22.05 -7.27
C GLY A 399 -6.04 20.81 -8.12
N LEU A 400 -6.06 19.66 -7.47
CA LEU A 400 -6.07 18.34 -8.09
C LEU A 400 -7.28 17.56 -7.60
N THR A 401 -7.92 16.81 -8.49
CA THR A 401 -8.97 15.86 -8.11
C THR A 401 -8.63 14.49 -8.64
N VAL A 402 -8.51 13.51 -7.74
CA VAL A 402 -8.26 12.11 -8.08
C VAL A 402 -9.52 11.30 -7.84
N VAL A 403 -9.97 10.59 -8.87
CA VAL A 403 -11.11 9.68 -8.78
C VAL A 403 -10.61 8.26 -8.98
N PHE A 404 -10.70 7.46 -7.92
CA PHE A 404 -10.37 6.03 -7.93
C PHE A 404 -11.65 5.23 -8.17
N ASN A 405 -11.94 4.85 -9.42
CA ASN A 405 -13.10 4.02 -9.75
C ASN A 405 -12.69 2.54 -9.81
N ALA A 406 -12.98 1.78 -8.74
CA ALA A 406 -12.72 0.34 -8.67
C ALA A 406 -13.85 -0.54 -9.22
N THR A 407 -14.94 0.08 -9.68
CA THR A 407 -16.13 -0.63 -10.15
C THR A 407 -15.98 -1.10 -11.60
N PRO A 408 -16.74 -2.13 -12.03
CA PRO A 408 -16.75 -2.59 -13.43
C PRO A 408 -17.55 -1.68 -14.38
N ALA A 409 -18.01 -0.51 -13.92
CA ALA A 409 -18.83 0.42 -14.70
C ALA A 409 -18.23 1.83 -14.72
N ASP A 410 -18.59 2.61 -15.73
CA ASP A 410 -18.29 4.04 -15.77
C ASP A 410 -19.05 4.74 -14.63
N GLN A 411 -18.35 5.60 -13.89
CA GLN A 411 -18.90 6.28 -12.71
C GLN A 411 -18.91 7.79 -12.90
N ARG A 412 -19.94 8.42 -12.35
CA ARG A 412 -20.10 9.87 -12.34
C ARG A 412 -20.04 10.38 -10.91
N GLN A 413 -19.13 11.30 -10.61
CA GLN A 413 -18.91 11.85 -9.27
C GLN A 413 -19.10 13.37 -9.32
N THR A 414 -20.15 13.87 -8.69
CA THR A 414 -20.52 15.30 -8.74
C THR A 414 -20.04 16.03 -7.49
N VAL A 415 -19.01 16.87 -7.65
CA VAL A 415 -18.52 17.77 -6.61
C VAL A 415 -19.01 19.17 -6.95
N ALA A 416 -20.22 19.52 -6.47
CA ALA A 416 -20.88 20.77 -6.83
C ALA A 416 -20.06 22.03 -6.51
N ALA A 417 -19.19 21.97 -5.49
CA ALA A 417 -18.27 23.05 -5.14
C ALA A 417 -17.24 23.37 -6.24
N LEU A 418 -17.00 22.43 -7.16
CA LEU A 418 -16.10 22.61 -8.31
C LEU A 418 -16.85 23.01 -9.58
N ALA A 419 -18.18 23.22 -9.54
CA ALA A 419 -18.90 23.76 -10.69
C ALA A 419 -18.35 25.13 -11.10
N GLY A 420 -18.18 25.35 -12.40
CA GLY A 420 -17.57 26.54 -12.98
C GLY A 420 -16.04 26.54 -13.01
N THR A 421 -15.37 25.56 -12.40
CA THR A 421 -13.90 25.43 -12.45
C THR A 421 -13.39 24.86 -13.77
N GLY A 422 -12.11 25.04 -14.04
CA GLY A 422 -11.45 24.64 -15.30
C GLY A 422 -10.74 23.29 -15.24
N GLN A 423 -11.34 22.24 -14.66
CA GLN A 423 -10.69 20.93 -14.51
C GLN A 423 -10.39 20.29 -15.87
N ARG A 424 -9.19 19.72 -16.02
CA ARG A 424 -8.77 18.95 -17.19
C ARG A 424 -8.09 17.66 -16.76
N LEU A 425 -8.21 16.60 -17.54
CA LEU A 425 -7.44 15.38 -17.32
C LEU A 425 -5.95 15.72 -17.31
N HIS A 426 -5.21 15.22 -16.33
CA HIS A 426 -3.78 15.49 -16.16
C HIS A 426 -3.00 15.13 -17.42
N ASP A 427 -2.04 15.97 -17.82
CA ASP A 427 -1.34 15.85 -19.10
C ASP A 427 -0.65 14.50 -19.31
N VAL A 428 -0.08 13.91 -18.25
CA VAL A 428 0.50 12.56 -18.25
C VAL A 428 -0.51 11.48 -18.67
N GLN A 429 -1.79 11.61 -18.28
CA GLN A 429 -2.86 10.69 -18.68
C GLN A 429 -3.45 11.05 -20.04
N ALA A 430 -3.69 12.34 -20.30
CA ALA A 430 -4.23 12.82 -21.57
C ALA A 430 -3.32 12.46 -22.77
N ASN A 431 -2.01 12.58 -22.60
CA ASN A 431 -1.00 12.25 -23.61
C ASN A 431 -0.43 10.82 -23.45
N GLY A 432 -0.95 10.06 -22.49
CA GLY A 432 -0.49 8.72 -22.15
C GLY A 432 -0.86 7.62 -23.15
N VAL A 433 -0.55 6.37 -22.82
CA VAL A 433 -0.82 5.21 -23.70
C VAL A 433 -2.16 4.52 -23.44
N ASP A 434 -2.78 4.72 -22.27
CA ASP A 434 -4.04 4.10 -21.90
C ASP A 434 -5.24 4.84 -22.56
N PRO A 435 -5.91 4.27 -23.58
CA PRO A 435 -7.06 4.92 -24.21
C PRO A 435 -8.28 4.98 -23.28
N THR A 436 -8.34 4.13 -22.25
CA THR A 436 -9.47 4.09 -21.32
C THR A 436 -9.51 5.36 -20.49
N VAL A 437 -8.42 5.71 -19.80
CA VAL A 437 -8.39 6.91 -18.94
C VAL A 437 -8.58 8.21 -19.73
N LYS A 438 -8.23 8.25 -21.03
CA LYS A 438 -8.47 9.40 -21.91
C LYS A 438 -9.94 9.71 -22.14
N ARG A 439 -10.85 8.76 -21.89
CA ARG A 439 -12.30 8.98 -21.93
C ARG A 439 -12.83 9.69 -20.69
N SER A 440 -12.00 9.88 -19.66
CA SER A 440 -12.39 10.60 -18.46
C SER A 440 -12.65 12.07 -18.79
N ALA A 441 -13.71 12.63 -18.23
CA ALA A 441 -14.18 13.97 -18.58
C ALA A 441 -14.70 14.71 -17.35
N PHE A 442 -14.71 16.04 -17.43
CA PHE A 442 -15.31 16.92 -16.44
C PHE A 442 -16.36 17.82 -17.07
N ASP A 443 -17.55 17.85 -16.49
CA ASP A 443 -18.62 18.77 -16.84
C ASP A 443 -18.59 19.98 -15.89
N ALA A 444 -18.09 21.11 -16.39
CA ALA A 444 -17.98 22.33 -15.62
C ALA A 444 -19.33 22.94 -15.22
N ALA A 445 -20.42 22.66 -15.93
CA ALA A 445 -21.73 23.22 -15.56
C ALA A 445 -22.25 22.62 -14.24
N THR A 446 -21.91 21.36 -13.98
CA THR A 446 -22.41 20.60 -12.82
C THR A 446 -21.34 20.27 -11.79
N GLY A 447 -20.06 20.38 -12.14
CA GLY A 447 -18.95 19.89 -11.30
C GLY A 447 -18.84 18.36 -11.32
N THR A 448 -19.22 17.70 -12.43
CA THR A 448 -19.28 16.24 -12.52
C THR A 448 -18.09 15.65 -13.24
N PHE A 449 -17.35 14.77 -12.55
CA PHE A 449 -16.32 13.92 -13.14
C PHE A 449 -16.95 12.64 -13.67
N THR A 450 -16.64 12.26 -14.91
CA THR A 450 -16.97 10.95 -15.49
C THR A 450 -15.68 10.15 -15.63
N VAL A 451 -15.62 8.98 -15.01
CA VAL A 451 -14.42 8.13 -14.99
C VAL A 451 -14.77 6.70 -15.37
N PRO A 452 -14.12 6.11 -16.38
CA PRO A 452 -14.44 4.76 -16.84
C PRO A 452 -14.24 3.68 -15.79
N ALA A 453 -14.82 2.50 -16.04
CA ALA A 453 -14.61 1.30 -15.23
C ALA A 453 -13.13 1.06 -14.90
N ARG A 454 -12.84 0.61 -13.66
CA ARG A 454 -11.51 0.18 -13.21
C ARG A 454 -10.40 1.18 -13.58
N THR A 455 -10.62 2.45 -13.29
CA THR A 455 -9.75 3.54 -13.76
C THR A 455 -9.50 4.54 -12.64
N VAL A 456 -8.26 5.01 -12.57
CA VAL A 456 -7.86 6.11 -11.70
C VAL A 456 -7.54 7.31 -12.58
N ALA A 457 -8.35 8.35 -12.47
CA ALA A 457 -8.22 9.58 -13.26
C ALA A 457 -7.83 10.75 -12.36
N VAL A 458 -6.82 11.50 -12.77
CA VAL A 458 -6.34 12.70 -12.09
C VAL A 458 -6.70 13.90 -12.94
N PHE A 459 -7.41 14.85 -12.35
CA PHE A 459 -7.78 16.11 -12.96
C PHE A 459 -7.04 17.25 -12.31
N VAL A 460 -6.66 18.24 -13.11
CA VAL A 460 -5.90 19.43 -12.70
C VAL A 460 -6.73 20.67 -12.96
N GLU A 461 -6.74 21.57 -11.99
CA GLU A 461 -7.18 22.95 -12.14
C GLU A 461 -5.96 23.87 -12.15
N ASN A 462 -5.68 24.47 -13.30
CA ASN A 462 -4.58 25.42 -13.48
C ASN A 462 -4.96 26.86 -13.11
#